data_AF-A0A8C5YDH2-F1
#
_entry.id   AF-A0A8C5YDH2-F1
#
_cell.length_a   1.000
_cell.length_b   1.000
_cell.length_c   1.000
_cell.angle_alpha   90.00
_cell.angle_beta   90.00
_cell.angle_gamma   90.00
#
_symmetry.space_group_name_H-M   'P 1'
#
loop_
_entity.id
_entity.type
_entity.pdbx_description
1 polymer ?
#
loop_
_entity_poly.entity_id
_entity_poly.type
_entity_poly.pdbx_seq_one_letter_code
_entity_poly.pdbx_strand_id
1 'polypeptide(L)'
;MDTVPILMHSLPHPPSLLSWQAPARCPTRQPQRRCLSPGLRKPLPPAPRRDQHMRPERIWLHRYWRGRAPSIILPVHNAEPWLDECLNSVLQQDFEGTMELSIFNDASKDKSGTIIEKWKVKLEDSGILVVIGGHDSPSPRGVGYSKNQAIAQSSGDYLCFLDADDVMMSQRVRLQHEAAVQHPTSIIGCQVRRDPPDSTGRYTRWVNQLTPDQLLTQVFTSHGPTVIMPTWFCSRAWLSHVGPFDEGGQGVPEDLLLFYQHLRKGGGAVRVDQTLLLYRYHPQAATRSVLEATIWTHRVRFLEERALPHWAAFTIWNAGKQGRRLYRSLSAASRRKVVAFCDVDQNKIQKGFYCYEDSQERPKPRVPVLHFRAARPPFVICVKLDLTGGAFEDNLRSLHLQEGRDFLLFS
;
A
#
# COMPACT_ATOMS: atom_id res chain seq x y z
N MET A 1 13.31 9.48 30.13
CA MET A 1 13.08 8.02 30.13
C MET A 1 11.77 7.83 30.84
N ASP A 2 10.81 7.18 30.16
CA ASP A 2 9.55 6.59 30.67
C ASP A 2 8.62 6.42 29.47
N THR A 3 8.77 5.28 28.82
CA THR A 3 7.89 4.77 27.76
C THR A 3 6.71 4.05 28.42
N VAL A 4 5.51 4.62 28.31
CA VAL A 4 4.27 3.91 28.64
C VAL A 4 3.91 3.00 27.45
N PRO A 5 3.87 1.66 27.63
CA PRO A 5 3.42 0.73 26.60
C PRO A 5 1.89 0.74 26.52
N ILE A 6 1.37 0.58 25.31
CA ILE A 6 -0.04 0.26 25.07
C ILE A 6 -0.27 -1.16 25.59
N LEU A 7 -1.16 -1.32 26.57
CA LEU A 7 -1.50 -2.59 27.21
C LEU A 7 -1.84 -3.67 26.17
N MET A 8 -1.07 -4.76 26.18
CA MET A 8 -1.47 -6.07 25.69
C MET A 8 -1.73 -6.95 26.92
N HIS A 9 -2.95 -7.46 27.06
CA HIS A 9 -3.23 -8.54 28.00
C HIS A 9 -2.70 -9.87 27.43
N SER A 10 -1.81 -10.49 28.20
CA SER A 10 -1.17 -11.78 27.95
C SER A 10 -2.03 -12.94 28.48
N LEU A 11 -2.06 -14.04 27.72
CA LEU A 11 -2.43 -15.38 28.20
C LEU A 11 -1.34 -16.38 27.74
N PRO A 12 -1.15 -17.49 28.49
CA PRO A 12 0.17 -18.08 28.70
C PRO A 12 0.58 -19.15 27.67
N HIS A 13 1.89 -19.24 27.41
CA HIS A 13 2.54 -20.35 26.70
C HIS A 13 2.86 -21.52 27.65
N PRO A 14 2.72 -22.79 27.20
CA PRO A 14 3.34 -23.94 27.85
C PRO A 14 4.78 -24.21 27.31
N PRO A 15 5.57 -25.06 27.99
CA PRO A 15 7.03 -24.99 27.97
C PRO A 15 7.72 -25.86 26.90
N SER A 16 8.96 -25.44 26.63
CA SER A 16 10.01 -26.07 25.82
C SER A 16 10.41 -27.47 26.26
N LEU A 17 10.82 -28.33 25.31
CA LEU A 17 11.72 -29.45 25.55
C LEU A 17 12.65 -29.74 24.36
N LEU A 18 13.95 -29.87 24.68
CA LEU A 18 15.01 -30.73 24.12
C LEU A 18 15.47 -30.47 22.67
N SER A 19 16.60 -29.77 22.47
CA SER A 19 18.00 -30.29 22.45
C SER A 19 18.25 -31.36 21.39
N TRP A 20 19.08 -31.08 20.37
CA TRP A 20 20.01 -32.06 19.77
C TRP A 20 21.13 -31.32 19.04
N GLN A 21 22.36 -31.67 19.39
CA GLN A 21 23.63 -31.21 18.83
C GLN A 21 23.95 -31.95 17.53
N ALA A 22 24.66 -31.27 16.61
CA ALA A 22 25.36 -31.87 15.48
C ALA A 22 26.54 -32.76 15.95
N PRO A 23 27.11 -33.63 15.08
CA PRO A 23 28.30 -33.17 14.35
C PRO A 23 28.56 -33.78 12.95
N ALA A 24 29.13 -32.93 12.09
CA ALA A 24 30.40 -33.08 11.36
C ALA A 24 30.70 -34.20 10.32
N ARG A 25 31.29 -33.71 9.21
CA ARG A 25 32.39 -34.24 8.36
C ARG A 25 32.10 -35.04 7.09
N CYS A 26 32.52 -34.41 5.98
CA CYS A 26 32.99 -34.94 4.70
C CYS A 26 34.18 -35.91 4.88
N PRO A 27 34.58 -36.77 3.90
CA PRO A 27 35.36 -36.25 2.75
C PRO A 27 35.30 -37.03 1.41
N THR A 28 35.51 -36.27 0.32
CA THR A 28 36.42 -36.52 -0.83
C THR A 28 36.15 -37.53 -1.98
N ARG A 29 36.49 -37.02 -3.19
CA ARG A 29 37.19 -37.62 -4.36
C ARG A 29 36.37 -38.17 -5.56
N GLN A 30 36.29 -37.34 -6.59
CA GLN A 30 36.50 -37.66 -8.02
C GLN A 30 38.02 -37.92 -8.29
N PRO A 31 38.54 -38.45 -9.43
CA PRO A 31 38.18 -38.06 -10.83
C PRO A 31 38.44 -39.10 -11.97
N GLN A 32 38.36 -38.59 -13.22
CA GLN A 32 38.89 -39.06 -14.54
C GLN A 32 37.81 -39.53 -15.54
N ARG A 33 37.49 -38.86 -16.66
CA ARG A 33 38.22 -38.43 -17.90
C ARG A 33 38.64 -39.57 -18.85
N ARG A 34 38.10 -39.54 -20.09
CA ARG A 34 38.67 -39.85 -21.45
C ARG A 34 37.55 -40.41 -22.35
N CYS A 35 37.50 -40.31 -23.68
CA CYS A 35 38.08 -39.45 -24.73
C CYS A 35 37.21 -39.69 -26.01
N LEU A 36 37.26 -38.74 -26.94
CA LEU A 36 36.63 -38.70 -28.29
C LEU A 36 37.17 -39.82 -29.22
N SER A 37 36.45 -40.41 -30.20
CA SER A 37 36.11 -39.94 -31.58
C SER A 37 35.73 -41.20 -32.43
N PRO A 38 35.47 -41.18 -33.76
CA PRO A 38 34.57 -40.36 -34.60
C PRO A 38 33.64 -41.19 -35.54
N GLY A 39 32.56 -40.54 -36.02
CA GLY A 39 32.11 -40.57 -37.42
C GLY A 39 31.57 -41.86 -38.08
N LEU A 40 30.25 -41.94 -38.27
CA LEU A 40 29.65 -42.55 -39.47
C LEU A 40 28.29 -41.91 -39.75
N ARG A 41 28.20 -41.17 -40.88
CA ARG A 41 26.97 -40.60 -41.42
C ARG A 41 26.06 -41.73 -41.93
N LYS A 42 24.82 -41.80 -41.46
CA LYS A 42 23.75 -42.63 -42.04
C LYS A 42 22.79 -41.76 -42.86
N PRO A 43 22.27 -42.24 -44.00
CA PRO A 43 21.43 -41.46 -44.89
C PRO A 43 20.01 -41.22 -44.32
N LEU A 44 19.45 -40.06 -44.68
CA LEU A 44 18.10 -39.61 -44.32
C LEU A 44 17.01 -40.54 -44.91
N PRO A 45 15.97 -40.90 -44.14
CA PRO A 45 14.79 -41.57 -44.68
C PRO A 45 13.89 -40.59 -45.47
N PRO A 46 13.09 -41.07 -46.43
CA PRO A 46 12.26 -40.23 -47.28
C PRO A 46 11.10 -39.58 -46.49
N ALA A 47 10.69 -38.40 -46.94
CA ALA A 47 9.65 -37.59 -46.34
C ALA A 47 8.29 -38.32 -46.26
N PRO A 48 7.57 -38.26 -45.12
CA PRO A 48 6.22 -38.78 -45.03
C PRO A 48 5.24 -37.90 -45.81
N ARG A 49 4.35 -38.55 -46.56
CA ARG A 49 3.23 -37.95 -47.28
C ARG A 49 2.30 -37.24 -46.29
N ARG A 50 1.81 -36.06 -46.69
CA ARG A 50 0.79 -35.29 -45.97
C ARG A 50 -0.49 -36.10 -45.87
N ASP A 51 -0.82 -36.53 -44.67
CA ASP A 51 -2.19 -36.78 -44.25
C ASP A 51 -2.55 -35.83 -43.10
N GLN A 52 -3.86 -35.62 -42.99
CA GLN A 52 -4.55 -34.47 -42.43
C GLN A 52 -4.41 -34.31 -40.90
N HIS A 53 -4.84 -33.14 -40.43
CA HIS A 53 -5.09 -32.72 -39.04
C HIS A 53 -3.91 -32.13 -38.26
N MET A 54 -3.68 -30.83 -38.48
CA MET A 54 -3.11 -29.91 -37.49
C MET A 54 -3.87 -28.59 -37.59
N ARG A 55 -4.70 -28.27 -36.59
CA ARG A 55 -5.33 -26.94 -36.44
C ARG A 55 -4.26 -25.94 -35.97
N PRO A 56 -3.94 -24.87 -36.73
CA PRO A 56 -3.00 -23.86 -36.27
C PRO A 56 -3.76 -22.65 -35.72
N GLU A 57 -4.40 -22.76 -34.56
CA GLU A 57 -5.13 -21.62 -33.96
C GLU A 57 -4.46 -20.99 -32.73
N ARG A 58 -3.43 -21.60 -32.13
CA ARG A 58 -2.92 -21.15 -30.82
C ARG A 58 -1.80 -20.10 -30.83
N ILE A 59 -1.28 -19.69 -31.98
CA ILE A 59 -0.15 -18.72 -32.05
C ILE A 59 -0.64 -17.28 -32.34
N TRP A 60 -1.89 -17.09 -32.73
CA TRP A 60 -2.41 -15.79 -33.19
C TRP A 60 -3.21 -14.98 -32.16
N LEU A 61 -3.46 -15.52 -30.96
CA LEU A 61 -4.29 -14.83 -29.94
C LEU A 61 -3.55 -13.74 -29.15
N HIS A 62 -2.23 -13.60 -29.24
CA HIS A 62 -1.51 -12.55 -28.50
C HIS A 62 -1.55 -11.16 -29.15
N ARG A 63 -2.03 -11.02 -30.40
CA ARG A 63 -1.83 -9.79 -31.19
C ARG A 63 -3.08 -8.95 -31.48
N TYR A 64 -4.26 -9.32 -30.95
CA TYR A 64 -5.52 -8.62 -31.26
C TYR A 64 -6.41 -8.28 -30.06
N TRP A 65 -5.84 -8.14 -28.85
CA TRP A 65 -6.59 -7.54 -27.74
C TRP A 65 -6.52 -6.02 -27.85
N ARG A 66 -7.49 -5.42 -28.55
CA ARG A 66 -7.70 -3.97 -28.50
C ARG A 66 -8.78 -3.64 -27.48
N GLY A 67 -8.33 -3.19 -26.31
CA GLY A 67 -9.04 -2.22 -25.46
C GLY A 67 -9.64 -2.77 -24.17
N ARG A 68 -9.10 -2.28 -23.05
CA ARG A 68 -9.69 -2.22 -21.70
C ARG A 68 -9.62 -3.47 -20.81
N ALA A 69 -8.80 -4.46 -21.11
CA ALA A 69 -8.62 -5.61 -20.23
C ALA A 69 -7.85 -5.22 -18.93
N PRO A 70 -8.32 -5.60 -17.73
CA PRO A 70 -7.55 -5.44 -16.49
C PRO A 70 -6.51 -6.55 -16.30
N SER A 71 -5.31 -6.18 -15.82
CA SER A 71 -4.33 -7.10 -15.24
C SER A 71 -4.41 -7.03 -13.72
N ILE A 72 -4.70 -8.17 -13.08
CA ILE A 72 -4.60 -8.33 -11.64
C ILE A 72 -3.12 -8.52 -11.29
N ILE A 73 -2.58 -7.65 -10.45
CA ILE A 73 -1.17 -7.60 -10.07
C ILE A 73 -1.03 -8.24 -8.69
N LEU A 74 -0.40 -9.42 -8.65
CA LEU A 74 -0.30 -10.26 -7.45
C LEU A 74 1.17 -10.54 -7.07
N PRO A 75 1.79 -9.73 -6.21
CA PRO A 75 3.08 -10.06 -5.61
C PRO A 75 2.91 -11.19 -4.59
N VAL A 76 3.82 -12.16 -4.58
CA VAL A 76 3.77 -13.33 -3.68
C VAL A 76 5.11 -13.55 -3.00
N HIS A 77 5.11 -13.61 -1.67
CA HIS A 77 6.23 -14.12 -0.88
C HIS A 77 5.71 -14.85 0.35
N ASN A 78 5.97 -16.16 0.44
CA ASN A 78 5.56 -17.02 1.57
C ASN A 78 4.08 -16.89 1.96
N ALA A 79 3.19 -17.09 1.00
CA ALA A 79 1.74 -16.93 1.15
C ALA A 79 0.97 -18.26 1.21
N GLU A 80 1.63 -19.41 1.43
CA GLU A 80 0.99 -20.75 1.48
C GLU A 80 -0.31 -20.78 2.30
N PRO A 81 -0.43 -20.13 3.47
CA PRO A 81 -1.65 -20.20 4.28
C PRO A 81 -2.89 -19.52 3.65
N TRP A 82 -2.70 -18.58 2.72
CA TRP A 82 -3.78 -17.71 2.21
C TRP A 82 -4.01 -17.82 0.71
N LEU A 83 -3.02 -18.30 -0.02
CA LEU A 83 -2.97 -18.18 -1.47
C LEU A 83 -4.08 -18.96 -2.19
N ASP A 84 -4.49 -20.12 -1.68
CA ASP A 84 -5.62 -20.87 -2.24
C ASP A 84 -6.92 -20.05 -2.22
N GLU A 85 -7.23 -19.36 -1.12
CA GLU A 85 -8.44 -18.54 -1.02
C GLU A 85 -8.31 -17.25 -1.83
N CYS A 86 -7.12 -16.64 -1.85
CA CYS A 86 -6.80 -15.48 -2.68
C CYS A 86 -7.04 -15.76 -4.17
N LEU A 87 -6.46 -16.85 -4.70
CA LEU A 87 -6.60 -17.24 -6.11
C LEU A 87 -8.00 -17.72 -6.45
N ASN A 88 -8.69 -18.39 -5.53
CA ASN A 88 -10.11 -18.70 -5.70
C ASN A 88 -10.94 -17.40 -5.87
N SER A 89 -10.62 -16.33 -5.15
CA SER A 89 -11.33 -15.05 -5.27
C SER A 89 -11.14 -14.37 -6.64
N VAL A 90 -10.00 -14.60 -7.29
CA VAL A 90 -9.74 -14.17 -8.68
C VAL A 90 -10.62 -14.96 -9.65
N LEU A 91 -10.73 -16.28 -9.46
CA LEU A 91 -11.57 -17.14 -10.29
C LEU A 91 -13.06 -16.77 -10.20
N GLN A 92 -13.52 -16.27 -9.06
CA GLN A 92 -14.93 -15.92 -8.80
C GLN A 92 -15.33 -14.51 -9.26
N GLN A 93 -14.48 -13.79 -10.00
CA GLN A 93 -14.86 -12.45 -10.48
C GLN A 93 -16.00 -12.52 -11.51
N ASP A 94 -16.96 -11.60 -11.41
CA ASP A 94 -18.14 -11.51 -12.28
C ASP A 94 -17.92 -10.63 -13.54
N PHE A 95 -16.65 -10.38 -13.88
CA PHE A 95 -16.28 -9.51 -15.00
C PHE A 95 -16.49 -10.24 -16.33
N GLU A 96 -17.36 -9.71 -17.18
CA GLU A 96 -17.68 -10.31 -18.49
C GLU A 96 -16.61 -10.06 -19.57
N GLY A 97 -15.64 -9.17 -19.30
CA GLY A 97 -14.52 -8.91 -20.20
C GLY A 97 -13.35 -9.87 -19.99
N THR A 98 -12.32 -9.72 -20.80
CA THR A 98 -11.06 -10.47 -20.59
C THR A 98 -10.25 -9.85 -19.46
N MET A 99 -9.67 -10.71 -18.63
CA MET A 99 -8.74 -10.33 -17.58
C MET A 99 -7.52 -11.24 -17.56
N GLU A 100 -6.43 -10.68 -17.05
CA GLU A 100 -5.14 -11.34 -16.88
C GLU A 100 -4.79 -11.34 -15.40
N LEU A 101 -4.22 -12.42 -14.90
CA LEU A 101 -3.58 -12.48 -13.59
C LEU A 101 -2.05 -12.53 -13.79
N SER A 102 -1.36 -11.51 -13.29
CA SER A 102 0.09 -11.42 -13.29
C SER A 102 0.63 -11.66 -11.89
N ILE A 103 1.21 -12.84 -11.70
CA ILE A 103 1.78 -13.30 -10.42
C ILE A 103 3.29 -13.12 -10.48
N PHE A 104 3.87 -12.51 -9.44
CA PHE A 104 5.32 -12.46 -9.28
C PHE A 104 5.74 -13.07 -7.94
N ASN A 105 6.41 -14.23 -8.00
CA ASN A 105 6.91 -14.94 -6.83
C ASN A 105 8.31 -14.44 -6.44
N ASP A 106 8.38 -13.65 -5.36
CA ASP A 106 9.59 -13.01 -4.85
C ASP A 106 10.36 -13.94 -3.91
N ALA A 107 10.86 -15.05 -4.45
CA ALA A 107 11.66 -16.03 -3.72
C ALA A 107 10.98 -16.64 -2.48
N SER A 108 9.73 -17.10 -2.63
CA SER A 108 9.05 -17.91 -1.60
C SER A 108 9.84 -19.18 -1.27
N LYS A 109 9.85 -19.55 0.01
CA LYS A 109 10.49 -20.75 0.58
C LYS A 109 9.49 -21.80 1.06
N ASP A 110 8.22 -21.45 1.12
CA ASP A 110 7.10 -22.34 1.42
C ASP A 110 6.53 -22.95 0.12
N LYS A 111 5.33 -23.55 0.18
CA LYS A 111 4.71 -24.17 -1.01
C LYS A 111 4.00 -23.19 -1.94
N SER A 112 4.18 -21.88 -1.80
CA SER A 112 3.51 -20.88 -2.65
C SER A 112 3.75 -21.14 -4.14
N GLY A 113 4.99 -21.47 -4.54
CA GLY A 113 5.31 -21.80 -5.94
C GLY A 113 4.49 -22.97 -6.49
N THR A 114 4.36 -24.06 -5.72
CA THR A 114 3.56 -25.23 -6.10
C THR A 114 2.07 -24.90 -6.20
N ILE A 115 1.56 -24.06 -5.30
CA ILE A 115 0.16 -23.60 -5.31
C ILE A 115 -0.10 -22.76 -6.57
N ILE A 116 0.81 -21.84 -6.92
CA ILE A 116 0.71 -21.00 -8.11
C ILE A 116 0.58 -21.86 -9.38
N GLU A 117 1.45 -22.85 -9.57
CA GLU A 117 1.42 -23.72 -10.76
C GLU A 117 0.11 -24.52 -10.86
N LYS A 118 -0.40 -25.03 -9.73
CA LYS A 118 -1.68 -25.74 -9.67
C LYS A 118 -2.86 -24.82 -10.06
N TRP A 119 -2.86 -23.58 -9.59
CA TRP A 119 -3.93 -22.63 -9.86
C TRP A 119 -3.87 -22.04 -11.26
N LYS A 120 -2.67 -21.91 -11.85
CA LYS A 120 -2.51 -21.50 -13.25
C LYS A 120 -3.41 -22.31 -14.16
N VAL A 121 -3.35 -23.65 -14.05
CA VAL A 121 -4.16 -24.56 -14.88
C VAL A 121 -5.65 -24.29 -14.69
N LYS A 122 -6.14 -24.19 -13.44
CA LYS A 122 -7.56 -23.94 -13.14
C LYS A 122 -8.06 -22.59 -13.67
N LEU A 123 -7.25 -21.55 -13.55
CA LEU A 123 -7.59 -20.21 -14.00
C LEU A 123 -7.61 -20.13 -15.53
N GLU A 124 -6.62 -20.73 -16.20
CA GLU A 124 -6.56 -20.80 -17.66
C GLU A 124 -7.69 -21.64 -18.26
N ASP A 125 -8.06 -22.76 -17.62
CA ASP A 125 -9.22 -23.56 -17.99
C ASP A 125 -10.54 -22.77 -17.88
N SER A 126 -10.56 -21.74 -17.04
CA SER A 126 -11.70 -20.82 -16.87
C SER A 126 -11.60 -19.56 -17.73
N GLY A 127 -10.60 -19.48 -18.62
CA GLY A 127 -10.41 -18.37 -19.55
C GLY A 127 -9.63 -17.16 -19.01
N ILE A 128 -9.06 -17.25 -17.80
CA ILE A 128 -8.22 -16.20 -17.21
C ILE A 128 -6.77 -16.44 -17.65
N LEU A 129 -6.17 -15.46 -18.32
CA LEU A 129 -4.76 -15.54 -18.72
C LEU A 129 -3.86 -15.43 -17.48
N VAL A 130 -2.87 -16.31 -17.34
CA VAL A 130 -1.97 -16.28 -16.16
C VAL A 130 -0.51 -16.14 -16.59
N VAL A 131 0.13 -15.06 -16.15
CA VAL A 131 1.57 -14.84 -16.30
C VAL A 131 2.24 -15.04 -14.94
N ILE A 132 3.25 -15.91 -14.88
CA ILE A 132 4.03 -16.15 -13.67
C ILE A 132 5.45 -15.66 -13.91
N GLY A 133 5.93 -14.82 -13.00
CA GLY A 133 7.32 -14.39 -12.92
C GLY A 133 7.95 -14.74 -11.59
N GLY A 134 9.26 -14.61 -11.54
CA GLY A 134 10.08 -14.77 -10.36
C GLY A 134 11.53 -14.44 -10.67
N HIS A 135 12.43 -14.74 -9.74
CA HIS A 135 13.87 -14.61 -9.94
C HIS A 135 14.66 -15.64 -9.13
N ASP A 136 15.93 -15.81 -9.50
CA ASP A 136 16.82 -16.81 -8.86
C ASP A 136 17.49 -16.30 -7.57
N SER A 137 17.21 -15.07 -7.13
CA SER A 137 17.75 -14.58 -5.85
C SER A 137 17.21 -15.41 -4.67
N PRO A 138 18.07 -15.80 -3.70
CA PRO A 138 17.67 -16.66 -2.58
C PRO A 138 16.84 -15.95 -1.50
N SER A 139 16.67 -14.64 -1.63
CA SER A 139 15.91 -13.77 -0.72
C SER A 139 14.97 -12.85 -1.50
N PRO A 140 13.83 -12.47 -0.90
CA PRO A 140 12.91 -11.51 -1.50
C PRO A 140 13.59 -10.16 -1.69
N ARG A 141 13.20 -9.43 -2.74
CA ARG A 141 13.62 -8.05 -3.00
C ARG A 141 12.61 -7.02 -2.49
N GLY A 142 11.43 -7.47 -2.07
CA GLY A 142 10.41 -6.66 -1.41
C GLY A 142 9.17 -6.43 -2.27
N VAL A 143 8.13 -5.90 -1.62
CA VAL A 143 6.79 -5.76 -2.20
C VAL A 143 6.79 -4.78 -3.39
N GLY A 144 7.48 -3.63 -3.28
CA GLY A 144 7.58 -2.66 -4.38
C GLY A 144 8.24 -3.24 -5.64
N TYR A 145 9.37 -3.95 -5.48
CA TYR A 145 10.02 -4.68 -6.57
C TYR A 145 9.06 -5.68 -7.21
N SER A 146 8.40 -6.50 -6.39
CA SER A 146 7.48 -7.53 -6.86
C SER A 146 6.30 -6.96 -7.64
N LYS A 147 5.71 -5.85 -7.17
CA LYS A 147 4.66 -5.11 -7.88
C LYS A 147 5.16 -4.58 -9.23
N ASN A 148 6.35 -3.97 -9.27
CA ASN A 148 6.93 -3.47 -10.51
C ASN A 148 7.16 -4.59 -11.54
N GLN A 149 7.69 -5.74 -11.11
CA GLN A 149 7.90 -6.88 -12.00
C GLN A 149 6.58 -7.46 -12.52
N ALA A 150 5.58 -7.63 -11.63
CA ALA A 150 4.25 -8.09 -12.01
C ALA A 150 3.57 -7.12 -12.99
N ILE A 151 3.74 -5.81 -12.82
CA ILE A 151 3.25 -4.80 -13.77
C ILE A 151 3.98 -4.93 -15.11
N ALA A 152 5.31 -5.05 -15.10
CA ALA A 152 6.13 -5.08 -16.30
C ALA A 152 5.85 -6.30 -17.20
N GLN A 153 5.57 -7.47 -16.62
CA GLN A 153 5.24 -8.68 -17.38
C GLN A 153 3.77 -8.76 -17.82
N SER A 154 2.91 -7.90 -17.27
CA SER A 154 1.46 -7.87 -17.55
C SER A 154 1.12 -7.01 -18.77
N SER A 155 -0.04 -7.27 -19.40
CA SER A 155 -0.41 -6.67 -20.69
C SER A 155 -1.68 -5.82 -20.71
N GLY A 156 -2.52 -5.88 -19.68
CA GLY A 156 -3.83 -5.20 -19.62
C GLY A 156 -3.75 -3.67 -19.49
N ASP A 157 -4.69 -2.94 -20.07
CA ASP A 157 -4.74 -1.46 -20.05
C ASP A 157 -5.03 -0.87 -18.66
N TYR A 158 -5.57 -1.69 -17.77
CA TYR A 158 -5.83 -1.34 -16.37
C TYR A 158 -5.08 -2.29 -15.43
N LEU A 159 -4.76 -1.79 -14.24
CA LEU A 159 -4.05 -2.52 -13.20
C LEU A 159 -4.97 -2.64 -11.99
N CYS A 160 -5.23 -3.86 -11.51
CA CYS A 160 -5.98 -4.17 -10.31
C CYS A 160 -5.05 -4.82 -9.29
N PHE A 161 -4.74 -4.16 -8.19
CA PHE A 161 -3.80 -4.70 -7.21
C PHE A 161 -4.48 -5.71 -6.28
N LEU A 162 -3.75 -6.75 -5.86
CA LEU A 162 -4.21 -7.75 -4.90
C LEU A 162 -2.99 -8.24 -4.11
N ASP A 163 -3.07 -8.25 -2.78
CA ASP A 163 -2.06 -8.89 -1.95
C ASP A 163 -2.42 -10.38 -1.74
N ALA A 164 -1.41 -11.24 -1.64
CA ALA A 164 -1.57 -12.71 -1.63
C ALA A 164 -2.28 -13.26 -0.39
N ASP A 165 -2.42 -12.44 0.63
CA ASP A 165 -3.10 -12.66 1.90
C ASP A 165 -4.51 -12.04 1.95
N ASP A 166 -5.02 -11.48 0.85
CA ASP A 166 -6.36 -10.86 0.79
C ASP A 166 -7.33 -11.61 -0.15
N VAL A 167 -8.62 -11.26 -0.07
CA VAL A 167 -9.70 -11.87 -0.87
C VAL A 167 -10.58 -10.80 -1.51
N MET A 168 -10.76 -10.88 -2.82
CA MET A 168 -11.65 -9.97 -3.56
C MET A 168 -13.10 -10.46 -3.52
N MET A 169 -14.05 -9.53 -3.39
CA MET A 169 -15.45 -9.86 -3.68
C MET A 169 -15.65 -10.01 -5.19
N SER A 170 -16.65 -10.80 -5.62
CA SER A 170 -16.83 -11.15 -7.04
C SER A 170 -17.07 -9.95 -7.95
N GLN A 171 -17.68 -8.88 -7.44
CA GLN A 171 -17.99 -7.66 -8.21
C GLN A 171 -16.81 -6.70 -8.37
N ARG A 172 -15.66 -6.97 -7.72
CA ARG A 172 -14.60 -5.97 -7.55
C ARG A 172 -14.06 -5.46 -8.88
N VAL A 173 -13.62 -6.36 -9.75
CA VAL A 173 -13.00 -6.00 -11.02
C VAL A 173 -13.97 -5.18 -11.88
N ARG A 174 -15.23 -5.62 -12.01
CA ARG A 174 -16.25 -4.94 -12.82
C ARG A 174 -16.53 -3.52 -12.32
N LEU A 175 -16.87 -3.36 -11.05
CA LEU A 175 -17.25 -2.06 -10.49
C LEU A 175 -16.08 -1.06 -10.46
N GLN A 176 -14.87 -1.51 -10.13
CA GLN A 176 -13.70 -0.63 -10.15
C GLN A 176 -13.24 -0.30 -11.57
N HIS A 177 -13.38 -1.22 -12.53
CA HIS A 177 -13.12 -0.96 -13.94
C HIS A 177 -14.07 0.11 -14.51
N GLU A 178 -15.38 0.01 -14.24
CA GLU A 178 -16.37 1.01 -14.64
C GLU A 178 -16.01 2.42 -14.13
N ALA A 179 -15.59 2.53 -12.87
CA ALA A 179 -15.12 3.79 -12.30
C ALA A 179 -13.80 4.28 -12.92
N ALA A 180 -12.84 3.38 -13.17
CA ALA A 180 -11.54 3.74 -13.74
C ALA A 180 -11.65 4.26 -15.18
N VAL A 181 -12.62 3.76 -15.96
CA VAL A 181 -12.94 4.26 -17.30
C VAL A 181 -13.41 5.73 -17.25
N GLN A 182 -14.19 6.10 -16.22
CA GLN A 182 -14.70 7.46 -16.05
C GLN A 182 -13.65 8.42 -15.48
N HIS A 183 -12.64 7.87 -14.77
CA HIS A 183 -11.62 8.64 -14.08
C HIS A 183 -10.20 8.15 -14.45
N PRO A 184 -9.75 8.36 -15.70
CA PRO A 184 -8.53 7.75 -16.23
C PRO A 184 -7.23 8.18 -15.51
N THR A 185 -7.26 9.31 -14.80
CA THR A 185 -6.12 9.86 -14.03
C THR A 185 -6.28 9.68 -12.53
N SER A 186 -7.19 8.80 -12.09
CA SER A 186 -7.44 8.53 -10.67
C SER A 186 -7.02 7.12 -10.28
N ILE A 187 -6.66 6.97 -9.01
CA ILE A 187 -6.63 5.66 -8.35
C ILE A 187 -8.02 5.41 -7.79
N ILE A 188 -8.61 4.27 -8.16
CA ILE A 188 -9.91 3.82 -7.67
C ILE A 188 -9.67 2.84 -6.51
N GLY A 189 -10.19 3.16 -5.33
CA GLY A 189 -10.27 2.24 -4.20
C GLY A 189 -11.67 1.65 -4.03
N CYS A 190 -11.87 0.91 -2.95
CA CYS A 190 -13.17 0.43 -2.50
C CYS A 190 -13.24 0.40 -0.98
N GLN A 191 -14.43 0.18 -0.42
CA GLN A 191 -14.53 -0.11 1.02
C GLN A 191 -13.99 -1.52 1.30
N VAL A 192 -13.54 -1.72 2.54
CA VAL A 192 -12.97 -2.99 2.97
C VAL A 192 -13.65 -3.53 4.22
N ARG A 193 -13.67 -4.85 4.34
CA ARG A 193 -13.90 -5.55 5.60
C ARG A 193 -12.60 -6.17 6.08
N ARG A 194 -12.49 -6.44 7.38
CA ARG A 194 -11.29 -6.98 8.01
C ARG A 194 -11.48 -8.42 8.44
N ASP A 195 -10.43 -9.23 8.38
CA ASP A 195 -10.35 -10.55 9.01
C ASP A 195 -9.08 -10.65 9.89
N PRO A 196 -9.21 -10.89 11.21
CA PRO A 196 -10.46 -11.02 11.94
C PRO A 196 -11.27 -9.71 11.95
N PRO A 197 -12.60 -9.78 12.12
CA PRO A 197 -13.44 -8.60 12.31
C PRO A 197 -12.87 -7.68 13.40
N ASP A 198 -13.04 -6.37 13.23
CA ASP A 198 -12.55 -5.32 14.12
C ASP A 198 -11.03 -5.19 14.29
N SER A 199 -10.22 -6.00 13.57
CA SER A 199 -8.79 -5.72 13.47
C SER A 199 -8.59 -4.32 12.89
N THR A 200 -8.03 -3.40 13.69
CA THR A 200 -7.93 -1.96 13.38
C THR A 200 -9.27 -1.25 13.12
N GLY A 201 -10.34 -1.59 13.86
CA GLY A 201 -11.70 -1.10 13.59
C GLY A 201 -11.88 0.43 13.42
N ARG A 202 -11.14 1.26 14.16
CA ARG A 202 -11.17 2.73 13.96
C ARG A 202 -10.65 3.14 12.57
N TYR A 203 -9.57 2.53 12.11
CA TYR A 203 -9.01 2.80 10.79
C TYR A 203 -9.95 2.32 9.68
N THR A 204 -10.54 1.12 9.84
CA THR A 204 -11.53 0.59 8.89
C THR A 204 -12.76 1.48 8.77
N ARG A 205 -13.30 1.99 9.89
CA ARG A 205 -14.40 2.96 9.86
C ARG A 205 -14.00 4.24 9.14
N TRP A 206 -12.85 4.80 9.50
CA TRP A 206 -12.32 6.01 8.88
C TRP A 206 -12.25 5.87 7.36
N VAL A 207 -11.55 4.85 6.84
CA VAL A 207 -11.34 4.74 5.39
C VAL A 207 -12.63 4.43 4.61
N ASN A 208 -13.57 3.71 5.22
CA ASN A 208 -14.86 3.40 4.58
C ASN A 208 -15.84 4.59 4.60
N GLN A 209 -15.63 5.58 5.47
CA GLN A 209 -16.57 6.70 5.70
C GLN A 209 -16.09 8.04 5.14
N LEU A 210 -14.86 8.15 4.63
CA LEU A 210 -14.39 9.40 3.99
C LEU A 210 -15.35 9.82 2.87
N THR A 211 -15.77 11.08 2.84
CA THR A 211 -16.46 11.63 1.67
C THR A 211 -15.52 11.72 0.45
N PRO A 212 -16.02 11.90 -0.79
CA PRO A 212 -15.17 12.05 -1.97
C PRO A 212 -14.10 13.13 -1.83
N ASP A 213 -14.44 14.30 -1.28
CA ASP A 213 -13.47 15.39 -1.05
C ASP A 213 -12.43 15.00 0.01
N GLN A 214 -12.85 14.27 1.04
CA GLN A 214 -11.97 13.82 2.11
C GLN A 214 -10.92 12.80 1.67
N LEU A 215 -11.14 12.10 0.55
CA LEU A 215 -10.10 11.29 -0.07
C LEU A 215 -8.87 12.13 -0.45
N LEU A 216 -9.02 13.42 -0.72
CA LEU A 216 -7.91 14.30 -1.08
C LEU A 216 -7.46 15.20 0.08
N THR A 217 -8.35 15.59 0.99
CA THR A 217 -8.00 16.47 2.12
C THR A 217 -7.39 15.72 3.31
N GLN A 218 -7.68 14.42 3.47
CA GLN A 218 -7.20 13.63 4.63
C GLN A 218 -5.96 12.77 4.36
N VAL A 219 -5.27 13.02 3.23
CA VAL A 219 -4.01 12.38 2.84
C VAL A 219 -2.83 12.62 3.79
N PHE A 220 -3.01 13.55 4.74
CA PHE A 220 -2.03 13.91 5.76
C PHE A 220 -2.21 13.16 7.08
N THR A 221 -3.19 12.26 7.22
CA THR A 221 -3.41 11.47 8.44
C THR A 221 -2.42 10.30 8.57
N SER A 222 -2.28 9.72 9.76
CA SER A 222 -1.38 8.57 10.05
C SER A 222 -1.81 7.25 9.41
N HIS A 223 -2.94 7.26 8.74
CA HIS A 223 -3.68 6.10 8.28
C HIS A 223 -3.33 5.68 6.83
N GLY A 224 -2.25 6.23 6.26
CA GLY A 224 -1.77 5.88 4.92
C GLY A 224 -2.58 6.52 3.80
N PRO A 225 -2.43 6.06 2.55
CA PRO A 225 -3.29 6.51 1.46
C PRO A 225 -4.77 6.40 1.84
N THR A 226 -5.57 7.40 1.46
CA THR A 226 -7.01 7.49 1.75
C THR A 226 -7.85 6.47 0.97
N VAL A 227 -7.24 5.88 -0.07
CA VAL A 227 -7.67 4.62 -0.69
C VAL A 227 -6.58 3.60 -0.43
N ILE A 228 -6.89 2.53 0.30
CA ILE A 228 -5.84 1.65 0.85
C ILE A 228 -5.31 0.68 -0.21
N MET A 229 -4.02 0.38 -0.22
CA MET A 229 -3.52 -0.83 -0.89
C MET A 229 -4.06 -2.07 -0.12
N PRO A 230 -4.45 -3.18 -0.77
CA PRO A 230 -4.40 -3.43 -2.21
C PRO A 230 -5.68 -3.08 -2.98
N THR A 231 -6.56 -2.21 -2.47
CA THR A 231 -7.83 -1.88 -3.17
C THR A 231 -7.65 -1.17 -4.51
N TRP A 232 -6.43 -0.76 -4.84
CA TRP A 232 -6.16 0.10 -5.99
C TRP A 232 -6.53 -0.55 -7.32
N PHE A 233 -7.22 0.23 -8.14
CA PHE A 233 -7.48 -0.04 -9.55
C PHE A 233 -7.19 1.25 -10.33
N CYS A 234 -6.36 1.20 -11.37
CA CYS A 234 -5.99 2.39 -12.13
C CYS A 234 -5.62 2.10 -13.58
N SER A 235 -5.61 3.13 -14.43
CA SER A 235 -5.08 3.02 -15.79
C SER A 235 -3.57 2.71 -15.76
N ARG A 236 -3.12 1.75 -16.58
CA ARG A 236 -1.69 1.48 -16.80
C ARG A 236 -0.99 2.72 -17.32
N ALA A 237 -1.55 3.38 -18.34
CA ALA A 237 -0.95 4.56 -18.96
C ALA A 237 -0.73 5.69 -17.92
N TRP A 238 -1.71 5.88 -17.03
CA TRP A 238 -1.56 6.83 -15.93
C TRP A 238 -0.50 6.40 -14.92
N LEU A 239 -0.49 5.14 -14.49
CA LEU A 239 0.54 4.66 -13.56
C LEU A 239 1.96 4.77 -14.15
N SER A 240 2.13 4.48 -15.44
CA SER A 240 3.39 4.70 -16.16
C SER A 240 3.81 6.17 -16.19
N HIS A 241 2.86 7.11 -16.24
CA HIS A 241 3.14 8.55 -16.13
C HIS A 241 3.57 8.95 -14.70
N VAL A 242 2.99 8.32 -13.68
CA VAL A 242 3.35 8.56 -12.27
C VAL A 242 4.76 8.06 -11.97
N GLY A 243 5.09 6.85 -12.41
CA GLY A 243 6.36 6.17 -12.18
C GLY A 243 6.21 4.82 -11.46
N PRO A 244 7.31 4.08 -11.27
CA PRO A 244 7.30 2.79 -10.58
C PRO A 244 7.15 2.94 -9.06
N PHE A 245 6.80 1.85 -8.39
CA PHE A 245 6.92 1.75 -6.94
C PHE A 245 8.39 1.84 -6.52
N ASP A 246 8.63 2.35 -5.31
CA ASP A 246 9.97 2.35 -4.72
C ASP A 246 10.42 0.91 -4.40
N GLU A 247 11.65 0.56 -4.81
CA GLU A 247 12.22 -0.79 -4.66
C GLU A 247 13.23 -0.90 -3.51
N GLY A 248 13.27 0.06 -2.59
CA GLY A 248 14.23 0.09 -1.47
C GLY A 248 14.05 -1.04 -0.45
N GLY A 249 13.07 -1.93 -0.64
CA GLY A 249 12.90 -3.17 0.13
C GLY A 249 12.12 -2.98 1.44
N GLN A 250 12.46 -3.81 2.43
CA GLN A 250 11.74 -3.87 3.71
C GLN A 250 11.79 -2.54 4.47
N GLY A 251 10.65 -2.09 5.00
CA GLY A 251 10.53 -0.84 5.77
C GLY A 251 10.27 0.42 4.92
N VAL A 252 10.27 0.30 3.59
CA VAL A 252 9.82 1.36 2.68
C VAL A 252 8.30 1.32 2.57
N PRO A 253 7.58 2.45 2.76
CA PRO A 253 6.14 2.54 2.50
C PRO A 253 5.88 2.82 1.01
N GLU A 254 6.09 1.81 0.16
CA GLU A 254 6.13 1.99 -1.30
C GLU A 254 4.80 2.52 -1.87
N ASP A 255 3.69 2.09 -1.27
CA ASP A 255 2.33 2.51 -1.64
C ASP A 255 2.08 3.98 -1.31
N LEU A 256 2.46 4.46 -0.12
CA LEU A 256 2.34 5.85 0.28
C LEU A 256 3.18 6.76 -0.60
N LEU A 257 4.42 6.35 -0.91
CA LEU A 257 5.32 7.12 -1.77
C LEU A 257 4.76 7.28 -3.18
N LEU A 258 4.27 6.18 -3.77
CA LEU A 258 3.62 6.21 -5.07
C LEU A 258 2.34 7.06 -5.04
N PHE A 259 1.53 6.93 -3.98
CA PHE A 259 0.30 7.73 -3.84
C PHE A 259 0.60 9.24 -3.79
N TYR A 260 1.61 9.65 -3.04
CA TYR A 260 2.05 11.05 -3.02
C TYR A 260 2.58 11.51 -4.37
N GLN A 261 3.35 10.67 -5.08
CA GLN A 261 3.79 10.99 -6.43
C GLN A 261 2.63 11.14 -7.41
N HIS A 262 1.64 10.26 -7.33
CA HIS A 262 0.39 10.32 -8.07
C HIS A 262 -0.33 11.65 -7.86
N LEU A 263 -0.50 12.09 -6.61
CA LEU A 263 -1.10 13.38 -6.28
C LEU A 263 -0.26 14.56 -6.77
N ARG A 264 1.08 14.48 -6.71
CA ARG A 264 1.98 15.52 -7.24
C ARG A 264 1.83 15.70 -8.76
N LYS A 265 1.51 14.62 -9.48
CA LYS A 265 1.24 14.64 -10.93
C LYS A 265 -0.18 15.09 -11.29
N GLY A 266 -1.01 15.45 -10.29
CA GLY A 266 -2.39 15.90 -10.50
C GLY A 266 -3.41 14.77 -10.53
N GLY A 267 -3.04 13.57 -10.07
CA GLY A 267 -3.94 12.43 -10.03
C GLY A 267 -5.03 12.58 -8.96
N GLY A 268 -6.19 11.98 -9.22
CA GLY A 268 -7.34 11.97 -8.31
C GLY A 268 -7.44 10.69 -7.48
N ALA A 269 -8.33 10.68 -6.49
CA ALA A 269 -8.70 9.47 -5.74
C ALA A 269 -10.22 9.34 -5.77
N VAL A 270 -10.71 8.15 -6.11
CA VAL A 270 -12.14 7.82 -6.15
C VAL A 270 -12.32 6.52 -5.37
N ARG A 271 -13.46 6.36 -4.69
CA ARG A 271 -13.80 5.11 -4.01
C ARG A 271 -15.13 4.60 -4.52
N VAL A 272 -15.18 3.31 -4.86
CA VAL A 272 -16.45 2.62 -5.00
C VAL A 272 -16.97 2.33 -3.58
N ASP A 273 -18.12 2.93 -3.23
CA ASP A 273 -18.74 2.82 -1.90
C ASP A 273 -19.47 1.48 -1.69
N GLN A 274 -18.74 0.40 -1.96
CA GLN A 274 -19.12 -0.98 -1.67
C GLN A 274 -17.92 -1.72 -1.09
N THR A 275 -18.20 -2.66 -0.19
CA THR A 275 -17.16 -3.52 0.38
C THR A 275 -16.75 -4.56 -0.67
N LEU A 276 -15.59 -4.36 -1.30
CA LEU A 276 -15.12 -5.20 -2.42
C LEU A 276 -13.81 -5.96 -2.12
N LEU A 277 -13.27 -5.79 -0.92
CA LEU A 277 -12.08 -6.49 -0.46
C LEU A 277 -12.25 -6.94 0.99
N LEU A 278 -11.88 -8.20 1.26
CA LEU A 278 -11.56 -8.67 2.60
C LEU A 278 -10.05 -8.53 2.81
N TYR A 279 -9.69 -7.62 3.71
CA TYR A 279 -8.31 -7.35 4.11
C TYR A 279 -7.95 -8.21 5.33
N ARG A 280 -7.00 -9.12 5.21
CA ARG A 280 -6.53 -9.93 6.35
C ARG A 280 -5.49 -9.19 7.17
N TYR A 281 -5.61 -9.30 8.48
CA TYR A 281 -4.68 -8.73 9.43
C TYR A 281 -3.99 -9.85 10.21
N HIS A 282 -2.67 -9.95 10.05
CA HIS A 282 -1.87 -10.95 10.75
C HIS A 282 -0.46 -10.41 11.11
N PRO A 283 0.26 -11.04 12.05
CA PRO A 283 1.56 -10.55 12.51
C PRO A 283 2.68 -10.55 11.47
N GLN A 284 2.55 -11.32 10.39
CA GLN A 284 3.57 -11.46 9.33
C GLN A 284 3.37 -10.44 8.19
N ALA A 285 2.35 -9.58 8.25
CA ALA A 285 2.06 -8.60 7.21
C ALA A 285 3.22 -7.60 7.02
N ALA A 286 3.56 -7.30 5.76
CA ALA A 286 4.70 -6.44 5.41
C ALA A 286 4.65 -5.04 6.03
N THR A 287 3.43 -4.49 6.20
CA THR A 287 3.17 -3.18 6.83
C THR A 287 3.79 -3.04 8.22
N ARG A 288 3.98 -4.15 8.95
CA ARG A 288 4.62 -4.15 10.29
C ARG A 288 6.09 -3.73 10.25
N SER A 289 6.74 -3.81 9.09
CA SER A 289 8.15 -3.45 8.92
C SER A 289 8.39 -1.94 8.78
N VAL A 290 7.35 -1.16 8.47
CA VAL A 290 7.48 0.28 8.26
C VAL A 290 7.42 1.02 9.60
N LEU A 291 8.44 1.83 9.88
CA LEU A 291 8.51 2.60 11.12
C LEU A 291 7.56 3.82 11.09
N GLU A 292 6.90 4.10 12.21
CA GLU A 292 6.05 5.30 12.36
C GLU A 292 6.83 6.60 12.05
N ALA A 293 8.12 6.65 12.40
CA ALA A 293 8.98 7.79 12.12
C ALA A 293 9.19 8.01 10.61
N THR A 294 9.25 6.94 9.82
CA THR A 294 9.34 7.00 8.35
C THR A 294 8.06 7.61 7.78
N ILE A 295 6.89 7.08 8.16
CA ILE A 295 5.59 7.61 7.74
C ILE A 295 5.44 9.09 8.14
N TRP A 296 5.81 9.43 9.38
CA TRP A 296 5.77 10.80 9.88
C TRP A 296 6.59 11.76 9.00
N THR A 297 7.82 11.37 8.66
CA THR A 297 8.72 12.19 7.85
C THR A 297 8.13 12.48 6.47
N HIS A 298 7.57 11.46 5.80
CA HIS A 298 6.93 11.65 4.50
C HIS A 298 5.67 12.53 4.58
N ARG A 299 4.84 12.34 5.62
CA ARG A 299 3.64 13.16 5.84
C ARG A 299 3.97 14.63 6.09
N VAL A 300 4.96 14.93 6.95
CA VAL A 300 5.38 16.31 7.20
C VAL A 300 5.88 16.95 5.90
N ARG A 301 6.76 16.26 5.17
CA ARG A 301 7.27 16.74 3.89
C ARG A 301 6.14 17.01 2.90
N PHE A 302 5.18 16.09 2.77
CA PHE A 302 4.05 16.25 1.86
C PHE A 302 3.12 17.41 2.28
N LEU A 303 2.92 17.62 3.58
CA LEU A 303 2.20 18.79 4.11
C LEU A 303 2.92 20.11 3.72
N GLU A 304 4.24 20.18 3.90
CA GLU A 304 5.05 21.35 3.52
C GLU A 304 5.07 21.60 2.01
N GLU A 305 4.99 20.56 1.20
CA GLU A 305 4.96 20.66 -0.26
C GLU A 305 3.57 21.08 -0.77
N ARG A 306 2.49 20.51 -0.24
CA ARG A 306 1.16 20.58 -0.85
C ARG A 306 0.25 21.62 -0.23
N ALA A 307 0.30 21.80 1.08
CA ALA A 307 -0.64 22.64 1.81
C ALA A 307 -0.03 23.98 2.21
N LEU A 308 1.07 23.93 2.98
CA LEU A 308 1.63 25.12 3.62
C LEU A 308 2.10 26.24 2.68
N PRO A 309 2.48 26.01 1.40
CA PRO A 309 2.85 27.11 0.50
C PRO A 309 1.68 28.07 0.23
N HIS A 310 0.45 27.56 0.23
CA HIS A 310 -0.76 28.33 -0.04
C HIS A 310 -1.23 29.18 1.14
N TRP A 311 -0.65 28.97 2.33
CA TRP A 311 -0.99 29.70 3.54
C TRP A 311 0.12 30.68 3.91
N ALA A 312 -0.24 31.95 4.09
CA ALA A 312 0.69 32.96 4.59
C ALA A 312 1.09 32.70 6.05
N ALA A 313 0.12 32.22 6.85
CA ALA A 313 0.27 31.84 8.24
C ALA A 313 -0.76 30.75 8.59
N PHE A 314 -0.53 30.00 9.67
CA PHE A 314 -1.48 29.00 10.17
C PHE A 314 -1.33 28.76 11.68
N THR A 315 -2.35 28.16 12.29
CA THR A 315 -2.37 27.73 13.69
C THR A 315 -2.22 26.22 13.81
N ILE A 316 -1.46 25.73 14.78
CA ILE A 316 -1.43 24.29 15.12
C ILE A 316 -2.43 24.02 16.25
N TRP A 317 -3.47 23.23 15.98
CA TRP A 317 -4.43 22.81 17.00
C TRP A 317 -3.93 21.53 17.66
N ASN A 318 -3.28 21.71 18.82
CA ASN A 318 -2.79 20.72 19.81
C ASN A 318 -1.54 21.34 20.45
N ALA A 319 -1.66 21.96 21.62
CA ALA A 319 -0.51 22.52 22.32
C ALA A 319 0.28 21.47 23.12
N GLY A 320 0.04 20.17 22.86
CA GLY A 320 0.63 19.01 23.53
C GLY A 320 1.69 18.31 22.68
N LYS A 321 1.89 17.01 22.93
CA LYS A 321 2.98 16.21 22.36
C LYS A 321 2.97 16.22 20.82
N GLN A 322 1.81 16.00 20.20
CA GLN A 322 1.70 15.82 18.74
C GLN A 322 1.88 17.14 17.99
N GLY A 323 1.20 18.21 18.39
CA GLY A 323 1.37 19.51 17.72
C GLY A 323 2.79 20.06 17.89
N ARG A 324 3.40 19.92 19.09
CA ARG A 324 4.81 20.28 19.28
C ARG A 324 5.77 19.41 18.48
N ARG A 325 5.46 18.13 18.27
CA ARG A 325 6.25 17.25 17.39
C ARG A 325 6.18 17.77 15.96
N LEU A 326 4.98 18.11 15.45
CA LEU A 326 4.83 18.70 14.12
C LEU A 326 5.67 19.97 13.98
N TYR A 327 5.50 20.93 14.90
CA TYR A 327 6.25 22.19 14.86
C TYR A 327 7.77 21.95 14.76
N ARG A 328 8.31 21.02 15.56
CA ARG A 328 9.74 20.69 15.55
C ARG A 328 10.19 19.99 14.26
N SER A 329 9.31 19.25 13.60
CA SER A 329 9.59 18.57 12.34
C SER A 329 9.49 19.48 11.10
N LEU A 330 8.87 20.66 11.22
CA LEU A 330 8.75 21.61 10.11
C LEU A 330 10.10 22.27 9.78
N SER A 331 10.29 22.58 8.49
CA SER A 331 11.39 23.44 8.05
C SER A 331 11.34 24.81 8.73
N ALA A 332 12.46 25.52 8.76
CA ALA A 332 12.51 26.87 9.32
C ALA A 332 11.54 27.83 8.62
N ALA A 333 11.36 27.69 7.30
CA ALA A 333 10.43 28.50 6.52
C ALA A 333 8.98 28.26 6.94
N SER A 334 8.55 27.01 7.05
CA SER A 334 7.19 26.66 7.48
C SER A 334 6.94 26.99 8.96
N ARG A 335 7.94 26.82 9.84
CA ARG A 335 7.82 27.20 11.25
C ARG A 335 7.50 28.69 11.44
N ARG A 336 8.12 29.57 10.64
CA ARG A 336 7.84 31.02 10.69
C ARG A 336 6.40 31.38 10.33
N LYS A 337 5.68 30.50 9.63
CA LYS A 337 4.25 30.68 9.32
C LYS A 337 3.35 30.30 10.49
N VAL A 338 3.85 29.63 11.53
CA VAL A 338 3.05 29.23 12.69
C VAL A 338 2.85 30.43 13.61
N VAL A 339 1.62 30.95 13.66
CA VAL A 339 1.30 32.14 14.46
C VAL A 339 0.82 31.81 15.87
N ALA A 340 0.29 30.61 16.08
CA ALA A 340 -0.18 30.16 17.39
C ALA A 340 -0.23 28.63 17.47
N PHE A 341 -0.16 28.12 18.70
CA PHE A 341 -0.81 26.88 19.08
C PHE A 341 -2.19 27.20 19.64
N CYS A 342 -3.13 26.29 19.50
CA CYS A 342 -4.37 26.33 20.27
C CYS A 342 -4.74 25.00 20.93
N ASP A 343 -5.50 25.09 22.01
CA ASP A 343 -5.96 23.94 22.80
C ASP A 343 -7.26 24.28 23.55
N VAL A 344 -7.84 23.28 24.21
CA VAL A 344 -8.98 23.42 25.15
C VAL A 344 -8.52 23.31 26.61
N ASP A 345 -7.33 22.74 26.83
CA ASP A 345 -6.74 22.52 28.15
C ASP A 345 -6.24 23.84 28.75
N GLN A 346 -6.92 24.30 29.80
CA GLN A 346 -6.61 25.54 30.52
C GLN A 346 -5.18 25.57 31.06
N ASN A 347 -4.63 24.44 31.50
CA ASN A 347 -3.26 24.38 32.02
C ASN A 347 -2.23 24.63 30.92
N LYS A 348 -2.53 24.27 29.67
CA LYS A 348 -1.65 24.58 28.52
C LYS A 348 -1.81 26.04 28.11
N ILE A 349 -3.03 26.56 28.12
CA ILE A 349 -3.34 27.94 27.74
C ILE A 349 -2.70 28.93 28.72
N GLN A 350 -2.78 28.67 30.03
CA GLN A 350 -2.19 29.52 31.08
C GLN A 350 -0.66 29.63 31.00
N LYS A 351 0.03 28.67 30.37
CA LYS A 351 1.48 28.80 30.08
C LYS A 351 1.78 29.94 29.10
N GLY A 352 0.79 30.40 28.35
CA GLY A 352 0.84 31.57 27.46
C GLY A 352 1.59 31.35 26.15
N PHE A 353 2.68 30.58 26.14
CA PHE A 353 3.49 30.33 24.95
C PHE A 353 4.21 28.98 25.00
N TYR A 354 4.55 28.47 23.81
CA TYR A 354 5.50 27.40 23.60
C TYR A 354 6.86 28.00 23.20
N CYS A 355 7.92 27.61 23.90
CA CYS A 355 9.30 27.94 23.54
C CYS A 355 9.93 26.74 22.82
N TYR A 356 10.51 26.98 21.64
CA TYR A 356 11.27 25.93 20.95
C TYR A 356 12.73 25.91 21.44
N GLU A 357 13.00 25.07 22.43
CA GLU A 357 14.28 25.05 23.14
C GLU A 357 15.48 24.69 22.26
N ASP A 358 15.30 23.83 21.25
CA ASP A 358 16.38 23.39 20.36
C ASP A 358 16.63 24.36 19.19
N SER A 359 15.89 25.47 19.12
CA SER A 359 16.10 26.48 18.08
C SER A 359 17.46 27.14 18.23
N GLN A 360 18.14 27.34 17.11
CA GLN A 360 19.40 28.10 17.04
C GLN A 360 19.16 29.61 16.99
N GLU A 361 17.92 30.06 16.74
CA GLU A 361 17.54 31.48 16.71
C GLU A 361 17.62 32.14 18.10
N ARG A 362 18.03 33.42 18.13
CA ARG A 362 18.12 34.24 19.35
C ARG A 362 17.43 35.59 19.14
N PRO A 363 16.42 35.98 19.97
CA PRO A 363 15.84 35.19 21.07
C PRO A 363 15.15 33.92 20.57
N LYS A 364 15.01 32.91 21.45
CA LYS A 364 14.35 31.66 21.08
C LYS A 364 12.91 31.94 20.61
N PRO A 365 12.42 31.27 19.54
CA PRO A 365 11.05 31.47 19.07
C PRO A 365 10.04 31.13 20.16
N ARG A 366 9.12 32.06 20.41
CA ARG A 366 7.99 31.91 21.33
C ARG A 366 6.71 31.98 20.52
N VAL A 367 5.95 30.88 20.50
CA VAL A 367 4.68 30.79 19.79
C VAL A 367 3.55 30.84 20.82
N PRO A 368 2.59 31.77 20.73
CA PRO A 368 1.52 31.88 21.72
C PRO A 368 0.67 30.62 21.78
N VAL A 369 0.15 30.28 22.96
CA VAL A 369 -0.82 29.20 23.18
C VAL A 369 -2.16 29.83 23.53
N LEU A 370 -3.13 29.69 22.63
CA LEU A 370 -4.45 30.30 22.73
C LEU A 370 -5.53 29.28 23.05
N HIS A 371 -6.63 29.75 23.63
CA HIS A 371 -7.87 28.97 23.57
C HIS A 371 -8.33 28.85 22.11
N PHE A 372 -8.85 27.68 21.70
CA PHE A 372 -9.22 27.44 20.30
C PHE A 372 -10.15 28.50 19.68
N ARG A 373 -11.11 29.03 20.47
CA ARG A 373 -12.02 30.11 20.02
C ARG A 373 -11.33 31.45 19.73
N ALA A 374 -10.15 31.67 20.29
CA ALA A 374 -9.36 32.89 20.07
C ALA A 374 -8.34 32.73 18.93
N ALA A 375 -8.13 31.50 18.45
CA ALA A 375 -7.21 31.21 17.38
C ALA A 375 -7.85 31.42 16.00
N ARG A 376 -7.01 31.62 14.98
CA ARG A 376 -7.47 31.92 13.62
C ARG A 376 -7.10 30.80 12.63
N PRO A 377 -7.99 30.47 11.68
CA PRO A 377 -7.66 29.59 10.57
C PRO A 377 -6.62 30.24 9.64
N PRO A 378 -5.93 29.47 8.79
CA PRO A 378 -6.09 28.02 8.64
C PRO A 378 -5.46 27.21 9.78
N PHE A 379 -6.00 26.03 10.06
CA PHE A 379 -5.53 25.13 11.12
C PHE A 379 -4.85 23.87 10.57
N VAL A 380 -3.70 23.50 11.14
CA VAL A 380 -3.21 22.12 11.10
C VAL A 380 -3.59 21.44 12.40
N ILE A 381 -4.50 20.48 12.32
CA ILE A 381 -5.11 19.84 13.48
C ILE A 381 -4.37 18.55 13.81
N CYS A 382 -3.70 18.51 14.96
CA CYS A 382 -2.98 17.34 15.46
C CYS A 382 -3.74 16.64 16.60
N VAL A 383 -5.07 16.69 16.56
CA VAL A 383 -5.97 16.00 17.47
C VAL A 383 -6.61 14.84 16.71
N LYS A 384 -6.64 13.66 17.32
CA LYS A 384 -7.22 12.46 16.73
C LYS A 384 -8.75 12.50 16.85
N LEU A 385 -9.44 12.30 15.74
CA LEU A 385 -10.88 12.11 15.71
C LEU A 385 -11.31 10.90 16.57
N ASP A 386 -12.52 10.95 17.11
CA ASP A 386 -13.20 9.88 17.85
C ASP A 386 -12.54 9.47 19.18
N LEU A 387 -11.51 10.18 19.64
CA LEU A 387 -10.85 9.90 20.93
C LEU A 387 -11.35 10.76 22.09
N THR A 388 -12.25 11.70 21.84
CA THR A 388 -12.75 12.65 22.84
C THR A 388 -14.24 12.51 23.12
N GLY A 389 -14.86 11.41 22.68
CA GLY A 389 -16.31 11.20 22.83
C GLY A 389 -17.16 12.24 22.09
N GLY A 390 -16.65 12.83 21.00
CA GLY A 390 -17.34 13.85 20.20
C GLY A 390 -16.99 15.31 20.58
N ALA A 391 -16.35 15.55 21.73
CA ALA A 391 -16.12 16.91 22.21
C ALA A 391 -15.19 17.74 21.29
N PHE A 392 -14.16 17.12 20.71
CA PHE A 392 -13.29 17.78 19.73
C PHE A 392 -14.06 18.13 18.45
N GLU A 393 -14.86 17.18 17.96
CA GLU A 393 -15.68 17.32 16.76
C GLU A 393 -16.73 18.43 16.93
N ASP A 394 -17.36 18.53 18.11
CA ASP A 394 -18.27 19.63 18.45
C ASP A 394 -17.56 20.99 18.47
N ASN A 395 -16.37 21.06 19.06
CA ASN A 395 -15.57 22.28 19.05
C ASN A 395 -15.20 22.69 17.62
N LEU A 396 -14.79 21.74 16.78
CA LEU A 396 -14.48 22.01 15.37
C LEU A 396 -15.72 22.49 14.59
N ARG A 397 -16.88 21.83 14.78
CA ARG A 397 -18.17 22.23 14.19
C ARG A 397 -18.57 23.65 14.61
N SER A 398 -18.34 24.02 15.86
CA SER A 398 -18.70 25.35 16.39
C SER A 398 -17.97 26.52 15.72
N LEU A 399 -16.85 26.25 15.03
CA LEU A 399 -16.09 27.28 14.30
C LEU A 399 -16.58 27.48 12.85
N HIS A 400 -17.50 26.64 12.36
CA HIS A 400 -18.05 26.71 10.99
C HIS A 400 -16.97 26.75 9.89
N LEU A 401 -15.92 25.95 10.05
CA LEU A 401 -14.77 25.91 9.14
C LEU A 401 -14.96 24.85 8.05
N GLN A 402 -14.37 25.09 6.88
CA GLN A 402 -14.36 24.15 5.76
C GLN A 402 -13.05 23.34 5.73
N GLU A 403 -13.14 22.00 5.73
CA GLU A 403 -11.98 21.12 5.57
C GLU A 403 -11.31 21.34 4.20
N GLY A 404 -9.98 21.27 4.15
CA GLY A 404 -9.19 21.51 2.93
C GLY A 404 -8.92 22.97 2.63
N ARG A 405 -9.75 23.89 3.14
CA ARG A 405 -9.58 25.34 3.01
C ARG A 405 -9.11 25.98 4.32
N ASP A 406 -9.90 25.82 5.37
CA ASP A 406 -9.70 26.46 6.67
C ASP A 406 -8.99 25.53 7.67
N PHE A 407 -8.98 24.23 7.42
CA PHE A 407 -8.18 23.30 8.23
C PHE A 407 -7.80 22.02 7.48
N LEU A 408 -6.76 21.35 7.99
CA LEU A 408 -6.32 20.02 7.58
C LEU A 408 -6.10 19.15 8.81
N LEU A 409 -6.42 17.86 8.69
CA LEU A 409 -6.18 16.87 9.73
C LEU A 409 -4.78 16.25 9.58
N PHE A 410 -3.94 16.42 10.61
CA PHE A 410 -2.61 15.84 10.73
C PHE A 410 -2.54 15.00 12.02
N SER A 411 -3.34 13.93 12.09
CA SER A 411 -3.53 13.12 13.31
C SER A 411 -2.96 11.71 13.27
#